data_AF-A0A431LUB3-F1
#
_entry.id   AF-A0A431LUB3-F1
#
_cell.length_a   1.000
_cell.length_b   1.000
_cell.length_c   1.000
_cell.angle_alpha   90.00
_cell.angle_beta   90.00
_cell.angle_gamma   90.00
#
_symmetry.space_group_name_H-M   'P 1'
#
loop_
_entity.id
_entity.type
_entity.pdbx_description
1 polymer ?
#
loop_
_entity_poly.entity_id
_entity_poly.type
_entity_poly.pdbx_seq_one_letter_code
_entity_poly.pdbx_strand_id
1 'polypeptide(L)'
;MASHYRAKKRDDHLPPIDLHDLGPKRQKLIRKILSSCEGRSAVEVLEDLYERAEIGSPPPYLAIRPAEEGRQAMVIVRHSGTEDEKSAGVAAAGLESPLDSPEAVAFFENYCADLLFRLHARLDPASIRFSTVIRMYLERIRPGNVIPGNEELARLEARKHGERDPMRSYKDHCHSAVEILKFVTDDRLGSLNANFGIDYKKSAQSKPKHGAREDGVTVDGPSDTTVLLRLSFMRLVFDWFRREFRPPFRVEFETPEATPGEMADLVWEEVQRAILHCLGYVWDGVGFVTQWVMHNGEWRLEFVRIGGKDAALWAQHVAGHAAVIRLLLIYWLTGTRLHTILKLGWRPMTWRGWIDTARQWIHRNGRKSPNYFKKPRENSPMLPCVAELFARWSLEDEREAASERWPLRMDGGAYVVHNGRGGPADGIVDLARSVLASVGVDARLHDLKGGGVTAYWHAGFGLGQIALYFGNREDSIDRAYRSLKNSEEAVKRPRADPETITLDQLVDPRKQLPKIPRSDPPPPPGSVAKGADRLVRGELEAAIWKVLHG
;
A
#
# COMPACT_ATOMS: atom_id res chain seq x y z
N MET A 1 11.32 -18.91 31.17
CA MET A 1 11.23 -20.34 30.78
C MET A 1 12.08 -20.55 29.55
N ALA A 2 13.10 -21.40 29.65
CA ALA A 2 14.03 -21.67 28.57
C ALA A 2 13.29 -22.35 27.40
N SER A 3 13.45 -21.78 26.20
CA SER A 3 12.92 -22.32 24.95
C SER A 3 13.66 -23.61 24.59
N HIS A 4 13.14 -24.75 25.03
CA HIS A 4 13.51 -26.06 24.51
C HIS A 4 12.77 -26.33 23.19
N TYR A 5 13.00 -25.53 22.16
CA TYR A 5 12.73 -25.97 20.78
C TYR A 5 13.97 -26.70 20.27
N ARG A 6 13.93 -28.04 20.28
CA ARG A 6 14.91 -28.90 19.59
C ARG A 6 14.86 -28.62 18.08
N ALA A 7 15.68 -27.70 17.61
CA ALA A 7 15.84 -27.36 16.19
C ALA A 7 16.71 -28.39 15.41
N LYS A 8 16.50 -29.70 15.61
CA LYS A 8 17.51 -30.72 15.31
C LYS A 8 17.02 -31.95 14.52
N LYS A 9 16.07 -31.82 13.58
CA LYS A 9 15.61 -32.97 12.76
C LYS A 9 15.37 -32.72 11.26
N ARG A 10 15.43 -31.47 10.77
CA ARG A 10 14.89 -31.16 9.42
C ARG A 10 15.84 -31.50 8.27
N ASP A 11 17.15 -31.58 8.53
CA ASP A 11 18.19 -31.75 7.51
C ASP A 11 19.10 -32.98 7.78
N ASP A 12 18.71 -33.87 8.70
CA ASP A 12 19.51 -35.06 9.05
C ASP A 12 19.61 -36.06 7.88
N HIS A 13 18.68 -35.96 6.93
CA HIS A 13 18.67 -36.68 5.66
C HIS A 13 19.61 -36.09 4.60
N LEU A 14 20.16 -34.89 4.82
CA LEU A 14 21.22 -34.35 3.97
C LEU A 14 22.55 -35.02 4.33
N PRO A 15 23.39 -35.38 3.34
CA PRO A 15 24.72 -35.87 3.62
C PRO A 15 25.50 -34.86 4.48
N PRO A 16 26.28 -35.31 5.48
CA PRO A 16 27.00 -34.46 6.42
C PRO A 16 28.26 -33.86 5.78
N ILE A 17 28.13 -33.29 4.60
CA ILE A 17 29.25 -32.77 3.80
C ILE A 17 29.33 -31.25 3.95
N ASP A 18 30.54 -30.78 4.25
CA ASP A 18 30.97 -29.42 3.94
C ASP A 18 31.83 -29.49 2.65
N LEU A 19 31.60 -28.59 1.67
CA LEU A 19 32.46 -28.58 0.48
C LEU A 19 33.90 -28.29 0.82
N HIS A 20 34.14 -27.51 1.87
CA HIS A 20 35.50 -27.18 2.27
C HIS A 20 36.31 -28.42 2.66
N ASP A 21 35.64 -29.50 3.06
CA ASP A 21 36.25 -30.80 3.35
C ASP A 21 36.55 -31.64 2.09
N LEU A 22 36.00 -31.24 0.93
CA LEU A 22 36.18 -31.94 -0.34
C LEU A 22 37.38 -31.36 -1.11
N GLY A 23 38.15 -32.23 -1.78
CA GLY A 23 39.24 -31.80 -2.65
C GLY A 23 38.77 -30.94 -3.84
N PRO A 24 39.61 -30.02 -4.37
CA PRO A 24 39.22 -29.05 -5.41
C PRO A 24 38.60 -29.67 -6.68
N LYS A 25 39.06 -30.87 -7.07
CA LYS A 25 38.52 -31.60 -8.23
C LYS A 25 37.06 -32.00 -8.02
N ARG A 26 36.72 -32.50 -6.82
CA ARG A 26 35.35 -32.91 -6.46
C ARG A 26 34.45 -31.70 -6.30
N GLN A 27 34.91 -30.62 -5.67
CA GLN A 27 34.17 -29.35 -5.61
C GLN A 27 33.82 -28.83 -7.01
N LYS A 28 34.78 -28.85 -7.94
CA LYS A 28 34.56 -28.43 -9.33
C LYS A 28 33.54 -29.32 -10.06
N LEU A 29 33.57 -30.63 -9.82
CA LEU A 29 32.59 -31.57 -10.39
C LEU A 29 31.18 -31.32 -9.85
N ILE A 30 31.02 -31.16 -8.54
CA ILE A 30 29.73 -30.85 -7.91
C ILE A 30 29.14 -29.56 -8.47
N ARG A 31 29.94 -28.48 -8.51
CA ARG A 31 29.51 -27.21 -9.09
C ARG A 31 29.11 -27.36 -10.56
N LYS A 32 29.86 -28.15 -11.34
CA LYS A 32 29.52 -28.42 -12.75
C LYS A 32 28.15 -29.08 -12.86
N ILE A 33 27.90 -30.15 -12.09
CA ILE A 33 26.64 -30.90 -12.11
C ILE A 33 25.46 -29.97 -11.73
N LEU A 34 25.60 -29.23 -10.61
CA LEU A 34 24.57 -28.29 -10.14
C LEU A 34 24.34 -27.14 -11.13
N SER A 35 25.39 -26.64 -11.79
CA SER A 35 25.25 -25.56 -12.79
C SER A 35 24.59 -26.01 -14.10
N SER A 36 24.53 -27.32 -14.35
CA SER A 36 23.92 -27.94 -15.54
C SER A 36 22.59 -28.64 -15.23
N CYS A 37 21.89 -28.27 -14.16
CA CYS A 37 20.63 -28.92 -13.77
C CYS A 37 19.41 -28.45 -14.58
N GLU A 38 19.54 -27.36 -15.35
CA GLU A 38 18.44 -26.77 -16.12
C GLU A 38 17.97 -27.74 -17.22
N GLY A 39 16.67 -28.10 -17.20
CA GLY A 39 16.07 -29.05 -18.14
C GLY A 39 16.22 -30.54 -17.79
N ARG A 40 16.80 -30.87 -16.62
CA ARG A 40 16.95 -32.25 -16.13
C ARG A 40 15.97 -32.53 -14.99
N SER A 41 15.60 -33.80 -14.78
CA SER A 41 14.80 -34.15 -13.61
C SER A 41 15.63 -34.06 -12.33
N ALA A 42 14.99 -33.75 -11.20
CA ALA A 42 15.72 -33.66 -9.93
C ALA A 42 16.36 -34.99 -9.53
N VAL A 43 15.72 -36.12 -9.89
CA VAL A 43 16.20 -37.48 -9.64
C VAL A 43 17.52 -37.73 -10.39
N GLU A 44 17.56 -37.45 -11.70
CA GLU A 44 18.77 -37.62 -12.53
C GLU A 44 19.96 -36.81 -12.02
N VAL A 45 19.71 -35.58 -11.54
CA VAL A 45 20.77 -34.71 -11.02
C VAL A 45 21.27 -35.23 -9.68
N LEU A 46 20.38 -35.73 -8.82
CA LEU A 46 20.77 -36.36 -7.56
C LEU A 46 21.58 -37.63 -7.81
N GLU A 47 21.16 -38.50 -8.73
CA GLU A 47 21.92 -39.70 -9.13
C GLU A 47 23.35 -39.33 -9.57
N ASP A 48 23.50 -38.34 -10.46
CA ASP A 48 24.82 -37.83 -10.86
C ASP A 48 25.66 -37.36 -9.67
N LEU A 49 25.06 -36.65 -8.70
CA LEU A 49 25.76 -36.18 -7.52
C LEU A 49 26.21 -37.33 -6.61
N TYR A 50 25.35 -38.33 -6.39
CA TYR A 50 25.67 -39.47 -5.54
C TYR A 50 26.63 -40.45 -6.20
N GLU A 51 26.47 -40.76 -7.49
CA GLU A 51 27.28 -41.75 -8.19
C GLU A 51 28.63 -41.20 -8.65
N ARG A 52 28.66 -39.97 -9.18
CA ARG A 52 29.87 -39.41 -9.82
C ARG A 52 30.64 -38.47 -8.90
N ALA A 53 29.93 -37.73 -8.06
CA ALA A 53 30.56 -36.84 -7.08
C ALA A 53 30.65 -37.47 -5.68
N GLU A 54 30.11 -38.67 -5.48
CA GLU A 54 30.11 -39.46 -4.23
C GLU A 54 29.84 -38.58 -3.01
N ILE A 55 28.74 -37.82 -3.05
CA ILE A 55 28.34 -36.91 -1.98
C ILE A 55 27.70 -37.64 -0.78
N GLY A 56 27.78 -38.97 -0.68
CA GLY A 56 27.28 -39.73 0.47
C GLY A 56 26.61 -41.05 0.09
N SER A 57 25.70 -41.51 0.94
CA SER A 57 24.89 -42.71 0.73
C SER A 57 23.97 -42.59 -0.50
N PRO A 58 23.51 -43.70 -1.11
CA PRO A 58 22.74 -43.68 -2.36
C PRO A 58 21.50 -42.75 -2.32
N PRO A 59 21.03 -42.25 -3.48
CA PRO A 59 19.90 -41.34 -3.57
C PRO A 59 18.62 -41.90 -2.93
N PRO A 60 17.67 -41.04 -2.54
CA PRO A 60 16.39 -41.50 -2.06
C PRO A 60 15.65 -42.30 -3.14
N TYR A 61 14.83 -43.26 -2.72
CA TYR A 61 14.03 -44.10 -3.62
C TYR A 61 12.64 -44.37 -3.03
N LEU A 62 11.70 -44.71 -3.93
CA LEU A 62 10.35 -45.14 -3.56
C LEU A 62 10.37 -46.62 -3.14
N ALA A 63 9.69 -46.92 -2.03
CA ALA A 63 9.56 -48.27 -1.50
C ALA A 63 8.15 -48.52 -0.96
N ILE A 64 7.75 -49.78 -0.94
CA ILE A 64 6.55 -50.22 -0.21
C ILE A 64 6.99 -50.62 1.19
N ARG A 65 6.42 -49.95 2.20
CA ARG A 65 6.52 -50.42 3.58
C ARG A 65 5.47 -51.50 3.82
N PRO A 66 5.86 -52.70 4.29
CA PRO A 66 4.90 -53.76 4.59
C PRO A 66 3.95 -53.35 5.72
N ALA A 67 2.82 -54.05 5.81
CA ALA A 67 1.90 -53.87 6.93
C ALA A 67 2.57 -54.35 8.24
N GLU A 68 2.41 -53.57 9.30
CA GLU A 68 2.87 -53.90 10.65
C GLU A 68 1.66 -53.90 11.60
N GLU A 69 1.80 -54.47 12.80
CA GLU A 69 0.71 -54.55 13.76
C GLU A 69 0.15 -53.14 14.08
N GLY A 70 -1.11 -52.88 13.71
CA GLY A 70 -1.75 -51.56 13.85
C GLY A 70 -1.42 -50.52 12.77
N ARG A 71 -0.70 -50.87 11.69
CA ARG A 71 -0.35 -49.96 10.59
C ARG A 71 -0.59 -50.59 9.22
N GLN A 72 -1.32 -49.90 8.35
CA GLN A 72 -1.50 -50.33 6.96
C GLN A 72 -0.21 -50.20 6.14
N ALA A 73 -0.07 -51.04 5.10
CA ALA A 73 1.03 -50.95 4.12
C ALA A 73 0.91 -49.64 3.32
N MET A 74 2.02 -48.93 3.16
CA MET A 74 2.06 -47.59 2.54
C MET A 74 3.24 -47.46 1.58
N VAL A 75 3.07 -46.64 0.55
CA VAL A 75 4.19 -46.17 -0.28
C VAL A 75 4.94 -45.08 0.48
N ILE A 76 6.27 -45.23 0.57
CA ILE A 76 7.16 -44.35 1.31
C ILE A 76 8.38 -43.97 0.47
N VAL A 77 9.00 -42.85 0.80
CA VAL A 77 10.33 -42.46 0.33
C VAL A 77 11.35 -42.84 1.41
N ARG A 78 12.37 -43.61 1.03
CA ARG A 78 13.49 -43.99 1.91
C ARG A 78 14.79 -43.37 1.43
N HIS A 79 15.60 -42.92 2.39
CA HIS A 79 17.00 -42.55 2.17
C HIS A 79 17.90 -43.71 2.55
N SER A 80 18.72 -44.18 1.61
CA SER A 80 19.71 -45.21 1.89
C SER A 80 20.69 -44.71 2.96
N GLY A 81 20.89 -45.48 4.03
CA GLY A 81 21.82 -45.12 5.11
C GLY A 81 21.23 -44.27 6.25
N THR A 82 19.93 -43.97 6.23
CA THR A 82 19.21 -43.32 7.34
C THR A 82 17.98 -44.14 7.75
N GLU A 83 17.53 -44.02 9.00
CA GLU A 83 16.24 -44.58 9.45
C GLU A 83 15.04 -43.69 9.06
N ASP A 84 15.26 -42.61 8.32
CA ASP A 84 14.22 -41.65 7.95
C ASP A 84 13.34 -42.19 6.81
N GLU A 85 12.04 -42.34 7.11
CA GLU A 85 11.00 -42.68 6.14
C GLU A 85 9.99 -41.53 6.04
N LYS A 86 9.63 -41.13 4.81
CA LYS A 86 8.51 -40.21 4.57
C LYS A 86 7.37 -40.91 3.84
N SER A 87 6.18 -40.88 4.44
CA SER A 87 4.97 -41.42 3.81
C SER A 87 4.53 -40.55 2.63
N ALA A 88 4.28 -41.17 1.48
CA ALA A 88 3.66 -40.51 0.32
C ALA A 88 2.13 -40.37 0.48
N GLY A 89 1.55 -40.92 1.56
CA GLY A 89 0.10 -40.87 1.80
C GLY A 89 -0.72 -41.85 0.96
N VAL A 90 -0.07 -42.69 0.17
CA VAL A 90 -0.71 -43.70 -0.69
C VAL A 90 -0.65 -45.08 -0.04
N ALA A 91 -1.81 -45.74 0.09
CA ALA A 91 -1.87 -47.13 0.57
C ALA A 91 -1.28 -48.08 -0.49
N ALA A 92 -0.50 -49.06 -0.07
CA ALA A 92 0.15 -50.02 -0.98
C ALA A 92 -0.77 -51.18 -1.43
N ALA A 93 -2.05 -51.16 -1.01
CA ALA A 93 -3.01 -52.21 -1.34
C ALA A 93 -3.28 -52.23 -2.85
N GLY A 94 -2.93 -53.35 -3.50
CA GLY A 94 -3.16 -53.55 -4.94
C GLY A 94 -2.07 -52.96 -5.85
N LEU A 95 -0.95 -52.48 -5.31
CA LEU A 95 0.21 -52.05 -6.10
C LEU A 95 1.27 -53.18 -6.14
N GLU A 96 1.76 -53.53 -7.34
CA GLU A 96 2.89 -54.47 -7.50
C GLU A 96 4.23 -53.74 -7.35
N SER A 97 4.27 -52.46 -7.75
CA SER A 97 5.40 -51.55 -7.62
C SER A 97 4.95 -50.20 -7.04
N PRO A 98 5.77 -49.52 -6.21
CA PRO A 98 5.44 -48.17 -5.75
C PRO A 98 5.40 -47.13 -6.89
N LEU A 99 5.96 -47.47 -8.06
CA LEU A 99 5.92 -46.65 -9.27
C LEU A 99 4.56 -46.71 -9.98
N ASP A 100 3.70 -47.67 -9.62
CA ASP A 100 2.38 -47.83 -10.24
C ASP A 100 1.37 -46.76 -9.80
N SER A 101 1.69 -45.96 -8.77
CA SER A 101 0.86 -44.82 -8.33
C SER A 101 1.43 -43.48 -8.83
N PRO A 102 0.73 -42.77 -9.73
CA PRO A 102 1.11 -41.44 -10.18
C PRO A 102 1.24 -40.43 -9.04
N GLU A 103 0.42 -40.53 -8.00
CA GLU A 103 0.46 -39.67 -6.83
C GLU A 103 1.75 -39.87 -6.01
N ALA A 104 2.17 -41.13 -5.84
CA ALA A 104 3.43 -41.45 -5.15
C ALA A 104 4.65 -40.97 -5.94
N VAL A 105 4.63 -41.13 -7.27
CA VAL A 105 5.68 -40.63 -8.17
C VAL A 105 5.77 -39.10 -8.09
N ALA A 106 4.65 -38.38 -8.20
CA ALA A 106 4.62 -36.92 -8.08
C ALA A 106 5.10 -36.44 -6.70
N PHE A 107 4.75 -37.15 -5.62
CA PHE A 107 5.27 -36.85 -4.28
C PHE A 107 6.79 -37.02 -4.22
N PHE A 108 7.32 -38.11 -4.78
CA PHE A 108 8.75 -38.41 -4.81
C PHE A 108 9.54 -37.40 -5.65
N GLU A 109 9.03 -37.00 -6.81
CA GLU A 109 9.66 -35.96 -7.63
C GLU A 109 9.78 -34.63 -6.89
N ASN A 110 8.70 -34.19 -6.21
CA ASN A 110 8.71 -32.99 -5.38
C ASN A 110 9.69 -33.10 -4.20
N TYR A 111 9.76 -34.28 -3.59
CA TYR A 111 10.71 -34.57 -2.52
C TYR A 111 12.15 -34.45 -2.99
N CYS A 112 12.47 -35.07 -4.13
CA CYS A 112 13.78 -34.99 -4.78
C CYS A 112 14.13 -33.56 -5.21
N ALA A 113 13.16 -32.78 -5.69
CA ALA A 113 13.37 -31.37 -6.03
C ALA A 113 13.71 -30.50 -4.81
N ASP A 114 13.00 -30.67 -3.68
CA ASP A 114 13.34 -29.97 -2.42
C ASP A 114 14.73 -30.38 -1.93
N LEU A 115 15.04 -31.68 -1.95
CA LEU A 115 16.34 -32.21 -1.57
C LEU A 115 17.48 -31.63 -2.42
N LEU A 116 17.32 -31.65 -3.74
CA LEU A 116 18.29 -31.11 -4.67
C LEU A 116 18.51 -29.61 -4.42
N PHE A 117 17.45 -28.84 -4.20
CA PHE A 117 17.58 -27.42 -3.91
C PHE A 117 18.27 -27.16 -2.56
N ARG A 118 17.98 -27.95 -1.52
CA ARG A 118 18.69 -27.87 -0.22
C ARG A 118 20.18 -28.16 -0.38
N LEU A 119 20.52 -29.20 -1.15
CA LEU A 119 21.89 -29.51 -1.51
C LEU A 119 22.53 -28.37 -2.28
N HIS A 120 21.86 -27.81 -3.28
CA HIS A 120 22.36 -26.68 -4.06
C HIS A 120 22.61 -25.45 -3.17
N ALA A 121 21.70 -25.11 -2.26
CA ALA A 121 21.83 -23.99 -1.34
C ALA A 121 22.96 -24.19 -0.31
N ARG A 122 23.23 -25.44 0.08
CA ARG A 122 24.37 -25.78 0.95
C ARG A 122 25.68 -25.79 0.18
N LEU A 123 25.66 -26.30 -1.05
CA LEU A 123 26.86 -26.68 -1.78
C LEU A 123 27.36 -25.62 -2.79
N ASP A 124 26.45 -24.97 -3.50
CA ASP A 124 26.82 -23.92 -4.45
C ASP A 124 25.77 -22.81 -4.47
N PRO A 125 25.48 -22.18 -3.32
CA PRO A 125 24.45 -21.13 -3.25
C PRO A 125 24.74 -19.95 -4.19
N ALA A 126 26.01 -19.69 -4.51
CA ALA A 126 26.42 -18.59 -5.38
C ALA A 126 25.89 -18.76 -6.81
N SER A 127 25.62 -19.99 -7.26
CA SER A 127 25.10 -20.24 -8.60
C SER A 127 23.58 -20.23 -8.71
N ILE A 128 22.86 -20.14 -7.59
CA ILE A 128 21.39 -20.06 -7.58
C ILE A 128 20.95 -18.70 -8.12
N ARG A 129 19.97 -18.67 -9.01
CA ARG A 129 19.40 -17.43 -9.56
C ARG A 129 18.54 -16.71 -8.51
N PHE A 130 18.55 -15.37 -8.52
CA PHE A 130 17.65 -14.57 -7.68
C PHE A 130 16.17 -14.92 -7.92
N SER A 131 15.78 -15.15 -9.17
CA SER A 131 14.43 -15.53 -9.57
C SER A 131 13.95 -16.81 -8.89
N THR A 132 14.80 -17.82 -8.76
CA THR A 132 14.46 -19.08 -8.09
C THR A 132 14.09 -18.84 -6.63
N VAL A 133 14.92 -18.10 -5.88
CA VAL A 133 14.69 -17.83 -4.46
C VAL A 133 13.44 -16.98 -4.25
N ILE A 134 13.25 -15.94 -5.07
CA ILE A 134 12.08 -15.06 -5.02
C ILE A 134 10.80 -15.84 -5.32
N ARG A 135 10.80 -16.70 -6.35
CA ARG A 135 9.64 -17.53 -6.71
C ARG A 135 9.25 -18.47 -5.58
N MET A 136 10.21 -19.22 -5.03
CA MET A 136 9.95 -20.14 -3.92
C MET A 136 9.38 -19.41 -2.69
N TYR A 137 9.90 -18.21 -2.39
CA TYR A 137 9.33 -17.39 -1.32
C TYR A 137 7.89 -16.99 -1.61
N LEU A 138 7.58 -16.52 -2.82
CA LEU A 138 6.23 -16.14 -3.23
C LEU A 138 5.25 -17.30 -3.18
N GLU A 139 5.64 -18.49 -3.66
CA GLU A 139 4.81 -19.70 -3.57
C GLU A 139 4.49 -20.05 -2.12
N ARG A 140 5.47 -19.94 -1.21
CA ARG A 140 5.26 -20.18 0.22
C ARG A 140 4.24 -19.23 0.84
N ILE A 141 4.27 -17.95 0.51
CA ILE A 141 3.41 -16.93 1.13
C ILE A 141 2.08 -16.73 0.41
N ARG A 142 1.83 -17.45 -0.69
CA ARG A 142 0.57 -17.38 -1.42
C ARG A 142 -0.59 -17.77 -0.48
N PRO A 143 -1.64 -16.95 -0.33
CA PRO A 143 -2.72 -17.22 0.63
C PRO A 143 -3.34 -18.62 0.52
N GLY A 144 -3.54 -19.13 -0.70
CA GLY A 144 -4.06 -20.49 -0.93
C GLY A 144 -3.14 -21.63 -0.51
N ASN A 145 -1.84 -21.36 -0.30
CA ASN A 145 -0.85 -22.31 0.22
C ASN A 145 -0.67 -22.19 1.74
N VAL A 146 -0.97 -21.01 2.31
CA VAL A 146 -0.95 -20.77 3.77
C VAL A 146 -2.16 -21.41 4.44
N ILE A 147 -3.34 -21.35 3.79
CA ILE A 147 -4.54 -22.11 4.16
C ILE A 147 -4.96 -22.94 2.94
N PRO A 148 -4.52 -24.22 2.86
CA PRO A 148 -4.76 -25.07 1.71
C PRO A 148 -6.23 -25.08 1.29
N GLY A 149 -6.48 -24.68 0.04
CA GLY A 149 -7.80 -24.79 -0.61
C GLY A 149 -8.85 -23.74 -0.21
N ASN A 150 -8.51 -22.71 0.58
CA ASN A 150 -9.53 -21.75 1.01
C ASN A 150 -9.04 -20.29 1.11
N GLU A 151 -8.70 -19.70 -0.05
CA GLU A 151 -8.35 -18.27 -0.17
C GLU A 151 -9.44 -17.34 0.39
N GLU A 152 -10.71 -17.72 0.29
CA GLU A 152 -11.83 -16.93 0.78
C GLU A 152 -11.93 -16.98 2.31
N LEU A 153 -11.61 -18.12 2.94
CA LEU A 153 -11.50 -18.23 4.39
C LEU A 153 -10.39 -17.34 4.94
N ALA A 154 -9.21 -17.32 4.30
CA ALA A 154 -8.11 -16.43 4.69
C ALA A 154 -8.54 -14.95 4.65
N ARG A 155 -9.33 -14.56 3.64
CA ARG A 155 -9.91 -13.20 3.55
C ARG A 155 -10.97 -12.93 4.62
N LEU A 156 -11.82 -13.91 4.91
CA LEU A 156 -12.86 -13.80 5.94
C LEU A 156 -12.25 -13.66 7.34
N GLU A 157 -11.22 -14.45 7.65
CA GLU A 157 -10.47 -14.36 8.91
C GLU A 157 -9.78 -12.99 9.05
N ALA A 158 -9.06 -12.54 8.02
CA ALA A 158 -8.44 -11.21 8.03
C ALA A 158 -9.48 -10.10 8.26
N ARG A 159 -10.65 -10.17 7.60
CA ARG A 159 -11.75 -9.20 7.83
C ARG A 159 -12.27 -9.25 9.28
N LYS A 160 -12.44 -10.45 9.84
CA LYS A 160 -12.91 -10.66 11.21
C LYS A 160 -11.93 -10.09 12.25
N HIS A 161 -10.63 -10.18 11.98
CA HIS A 161 -9.56 -9.67 12.84
C HIS A 161 -9.16 -8.22 12.53
N GLY A 162 -9.78 -7.58 11.53
CA GLY A 162 -9.46 -6.22 11.12
C GLY A 162 -8.08 -6.08 10.45
N GLU A 163 -7.54 -7.18 9.95
CA GLU A 163 -6.23 -7.26 9.29
C GLU A 163 -6.33 -6.90 7.81
N ARG A 164 -5.18 -6.60 7.19
CA ARG A 164 -5.10 -6.28 5.77
C ARG A 164 -5.38 -7.55 4.95
N ASP A 165 -6.15 -7.42 3.88
CA ASP A 165 -6.42 -8.52 2.94
C ASP A 165 -5.11 -9.22 2.52
N PRO A 166 -4.91 -10.51 2.85
CA PRO A 166 -3.70 -11.26 2.55
C PRO A 166 -3.40 -11.29 1.05
N MET A 167 -4.43 -11.31 0.20
CA MET A 167 -4.27 -11.30 -1.25
C MET A 167 -3.73 -9.96 -1.75
N ARG A 168 -4.13 -8.86 -1.10
CA ARG A 168 -3.59 -7.53 -1.43
C ARG A 168 -2.11 -7.44 -1.07
N SER A 169 -1.72 -7.94 0.09
CA SER A 169 -0.31 -8.00 0.51
C SER A 169 0.52 -8.90 -0.42
N TYR A 170 -0.01 -10.05 -0.82
CA TYR A 170 0.63 -10.95 -1.79
C TYR A 170 0.85 -10.25 -3.14
N LYS A 171 -0.16 -9.54 -3.67
CA LYS A 171 -0.03 -8.76 -4.91
C LYS A 171 1.04 -7.67 -4.82
N ASP A 172 1.13 -6.96 -3.70
CA ASP A 172 2.18 -5.95 -3.47
C ASP A 172 3.59 -6.58 -3.50
N HIS A 173 3.75 -7.79 -2.96
CA HIS A 173 5.00 -8.56 -3.00
C HIS A 173 5.32 -9.04 -4.42
N CYS A 174 4.36 -9.58 -5.17
CA CYS A 174 4.57 -9.97 -6.56
C CYS A 174 4.98 -8.78 -7.43
N HIS A 175 4.36 -7.61 -7.24
CA HIS A 175 4.74 -6.39 -7.94
C HIS A 175 6.17 -5.97 -7.60
N SER A 176 6.56 -6.04 -6.32
CA SER A 176 7.94 -5.76 -5.89
C SER A 176 8.94 -6.74 -6.52
N ALA A 177 8.59 -8.02 -6.56
CA ALA A 177 9.38 -9.07 -7.20
C ALA A 177 9.62 -8.80 -8.69
N VAL A 178 8.57 -8.49 -9.45
CA VAL A 178 8.68 -8.13 -10.88
C VAL A 178 9.69 -6.99 -11.08
N GLU A 179 9.57 -5.93 -10.29
CA GLU A 179 10.40 -4.74 -10.42
C GLU A 179 11.87 -4.99 -10.06
N ILE A 180 12.13 -5.90 -9.12
CA ILE A 180 13.48 -6.32 -8.77
C ILE A 180 14.04 -7.28 -9.81
N LEU A 181 13.24 -8.23 -10.30
CA LEU A 181 13.65 -9.17 -11.34
C LEU A 181 14.01 -8.48 -12.66
N LYS A 182 13.42 -7.32 -12.98
CA LYS A 182 13.88 -6.47 -14.10
C LYS A 182 15.29 -5.91 -13.92
N PHE A 183 15.80 -5.86 -12.68
CA PHE A 183 17.15 -5.40 -12.34
C PHE A 183 18.14 -6.58 -12.28
N VAL A 184 17.71 -7.73 -11.75
CA VAL A 184 18.53 -8.93 -11.53
C VAL A 184 18.22 -10.07 -12.51
N THR A 185 17.73 -9.77 -13.72
CA THR A 185 17.05 -10.72 -14.64
C THR A 185 17.71 -12.11 -14.71
N ASP A 186 19.04 -12.15 -14.94
CA ASP A 186 19.82 -13.39 -15.03
C ASP A 186 20.88 -13.53 -13.92
N ASP A 187 20.82 -12.66 -12.93
CA ASP A 187 21.80 -12.61 -11.85
C ASP A 187 21.64 -13.80 -10.90
N ARG A 188 22.78 -14.22 -10.37
CA ARG A 188 22.90 -15.30 -9.39
C ARG A 188 23.28 -14.73 -8.05
N LEU A 189 22.97 -15.42 -6.96
CA LEU A 189 23.25 -14.91 -5.60
C LEU A 189 24.73 -14.58 -5.38
N GLY A 190 25.66 -15.18 -6.16
CA GLY A 190 27.08 -14.83 -6.13
C GLY A 190 27.42 -13.41 -6.62
N SER A 191 26.53 -12.74 -7.36
CA SER A 191 26.71 -11.31 -7.72
C SER A 191 26.27 -10.37 -6.59
N LEU A 192 25.60 -10.89 -5.55
CA LEU A 192 25.15 -10.09 -4.42
C LEU A 192 26.35 -9.49 -3.68
N ASN A 193 26.32 -8.18 -3.51
CA ASN A 193 27.31 -7.43 -2.76
C ASN A 193 26.62 -6.43 -1.82
N ALA A 194 27.40 -5.79 -0.93
CA ALA A 194 26.87 -4.83 0.03
C ALA A 194 26.11 -3.66 -0.62
N ASN A 195 26.53 -3.23 -1.81
CA ASN A 195 25.99 -2.09 -2.55
C ASN A 195 24.70 -2.41 -3.34
N PHE A 196 24.24 -3.65 -3.35
CA PHE A 196 23.05 -4.08 -4.10
C PHE A 196 21.84 -3.14 -3.92
N GLY A 197 21.56 -2.70 -2.68
CA GLY A 197 20.44 -1.80 -2.41
C GLY A 197 20.63 -0.39 -3.00
N ILE A 198 21.87 0.11 -3.00
CA ILE A 198 22.24 1.40 -3.58
C ILE A 198 22.15 1.32 -5.11
N ASP A 199 22.66 0.25 -5.71
CA ASP A 199 22.65 0.04 -7.16
C ASP A 199 21.21 -0.13 -7.67
N TYR A 200 20.38 -0.87 -6.93
CA TYR A 200 18.94 -0.96 -7.23
C TYR A 200 18.25 0.40 -7.14
N LYS A 201 18.53 1.21 -6.11
CA LYS A 201 17.97 2.57 -5.97
C LYS A 201 18.29 3.42 -7.19
N LYS A 202 19.57 3.47 -7.60
CA LYS A 202 20.02 4.22 -8.78
C LYS A 202 19.31 3.73 -10.06
N SER A 203 19.28 2.42 -10.29
CA SER A 203 18.63 1.83 -11.47
C SER A 203 17.12 2.06 -11.51
N ALA A 204 16.46 1.99 -10.35
CA ALA A 204 15.02 2.22 -10.26
C ALA A 204 14.68 3.69 -10.54
N GLN A 205 15.45 4.62 -9.97
CA GLN A 205 15.21 6.06 -10.07
C GLN A 205 15.61 6.67 -11.42
N SER A 206 16.49 6.00 -12.17
CA SER A 206 16.81 6.40 -13.54
C SER A 206 15.73 6.02 -14.56
N LYS A 207 14.69 5.27 -14.16
CA LYS A 207 13.61 4.83 -15.05
C LYS A 207 12.38 5.73 -14.88
N PRO A 208 11.68 6.07 -15.99
CA PRO A 208 10.43 6.81 -15.92
C PRO A 208 9.39 6.05 -15.10
N LYS A 209 8.58 6.78 -14.32
CA LYS A 209 7.46 6.19 -13.57
C LYS A 209 6.47 5.54 -14.53
N HIS A 210 6.05 4.32 -14.23
CA HIS A 210 4.98 3.65 -14.98
C HIS A 210 3.72 4.54 -15.04
N GLY A 211 3.30 4.93 -16.25
CA GLY A 211 2.11 5.75 -16.51
C GLY A 211 2.33 7.26 -16.63
N ALA A 212 3.58 7.74 -16.70
CA ALA A 212 3.85 9.15 -17.00
C ALA A 212 3.47 9.48 -18.45
N ARG A 213 2.76 10.60 -18.66
CA ARG A 213 2.51 11.17 -20.00
C ARG A 213 3.83 11.74 -20.53
N GLU A 214 4.08 11.58 -21.83
CA GLU A 214 5.29 12.06 -22.53
C GLU A 214 5.35 13.60 -22.71
N ASP A 215 4.74 14.35 -21.80
CA ASP A 215 4.57 15.80 -21.93
C ASP A 215 5.78 16.51 -21.29
N GLY A 216 6.99 16.31 -21.83
CA GLY A 216 8.15 17.20 -21.74
C GLY A 216 8.75 17.60 -20.37
N VAL A 217 8.14 17.20 -19.25
CA VAL A 217 8.63 17.49 -17.89
C VAL A 217 9.36 16.26 -17.36
N THR A 218 10.53 16.47 -16.77
CA THR A 218 11.41 15.46 -16.14
C THR A 218 10.60 14.36 -15.47
N VAL A 219 10.64 13.15 -16.04
CA VAL A 219 9.85 12.03 -15.53
C VAL A 219 10.51 11.49 -14.28
N ASP A 220 10.04 11.94 -13.12
CA ASP A 220 10.55 11.48 -11.82
C ASP A 220 10.41 9.97 -11.67
N GLY A 221 11.51 9.29 -11.34
CA GLY A 221 11.49 7.88 -10.98
C GLY A 221 10.66 7.57 -9.72
N PRO A 222 10.55 6.29 -9.33
CA PRO A 222 9.90 5.90 -8.08
C PRO A 222 10.56 6.59 -6.87
N SER A 223 9.72 7.10 -5.95
CA SER A 223 10.18 7.71 -4.70
C SER A 223 11.03 6.74 -3.86
N ASP A 224 11.90 7.28 -3.00
CA ASP A 224 12.71 6.52 -2.03
C ASP A 224 11.86 5.55 -1.20
N THR A 225 10.65 5.95 -0.79
CA THR A 225 9.74 5.07 -0.04
C THR A 225 9.36 3.83 -0.84
N THR A 226 9.08 3.99 -2.14
CA THR A 226 8.76 2.87 -3.03
C THR A 226 9.95 1.95 -3.20
N VAL A 227 11.16 2.49 -3.40
CA VAL A 227 12.40 1.73 -3.51
C VAL A 227 12.65 0.93 -2.22
N LEU A 228 12.52 1.58 -1.06
CA LEU A 228 12.72 0.95 0.25
C LEU A 228 11.69 -0.14 0.55
N LEU A 229 10.44 0.02 0.12
CA LEU A 229 9.43 -1.04 0.22
C LEU A 229 9.84 -2.28 -0.58
N ARG A 230 10.36 -2.10 -1.80
CA ARG A 230 10.84 -3.21 -2.65
C ARG A 230 12.07 -3.87 -2.04
N LEU A 231 13.03 -3.09 -1.53
CA LEU A 231 14.20 -3.62 -0.82
C LEU A 231 13.82 -4.34 0.49
N SER A 232 12.78 -3.88 1.19
CA SER A 232 12.23 -4.58 2.35
C SER A 232 11.66 -5.96 1.98
N PHE A 233 11.02 -6.08 0.83
CA PHE A 233 10.60 -7.37 0.29
C PHE A 233 11.80 -8.30 0.05
N MET A 234 12.88 -7.81 -0.56
CA MET A 234 14.10 -8.62 -0.76
C MET A 234 14.73 -9.08 0.54
N ARG A 235 14.74 -8.23 1.57
CA ARG A 235 15.20 -8.63 2.91
C ARG A 235 14.37 -9.78 3.46
N LEU A 236 13.05 -9.76 3.31
CA LEU A 236 12.20 -10.88 3.73
C LEU A 236 12.51 -12.18 2.98
N VAL A 237 12.73 -12.09 1.67
CA VAL A 237 13.14 -13.23 0.83
C VAL A 237 14.47 -13.82 1.33
N PHE A 238 15.47 -12.98 1.56
CA PHE A 238 16.80 -13.42 1.99
C PHE A 238 16.83 -13.91 3.44
N ASP A 239 16.10 -13.27 4.35
CA ASP A 239 15.95 -13.75 5.71
C ASP A 239 15.26 -15.11 5.76
N TRP A 240 14.23 -15.31 4.94
CA TRP A 240 13.61 -16.63 4.78
C TRP A 240 14.61 -17.65 4.24
N PHE A 241 15.29 -17.35 3.13
CA PHE A 241 16.26 -18.26 2.52
C PHE A 241 17.38 -18.64 3.50
N ARG A 242 17.92 -17.67 4.24
CA ARG A 242 18.94 -17.89 5.26
C ARG A 242 18.46 -18.78 6.39
N ARG A 243 17.23 -18.56 6.88
CA ARG A 243 16.64 -19.36 7.98
C ARG A 243 16.32 -20.79 7.54
N GLU A 244 15.82 -20.93 6.31
CA GLU A 244 15.33 -22.19 5.76
C GLU A 244 16.46 -23.11 5.26
N PHE A 245 17.49 -22.54 4.61
CA PHE A 245 18.53 -23.31 3.92
C PHE A 245 19.95 -23.13 4.48
N ARG A 246 20.17 -22.13 5.35
CA ARG A 246 21.45 -21.88 6.05
C ARG A 246 22.67 -21.90 5.11
N PRO A 247 22.70 -21.08 4.04
CA PRO A 247 23.80 -21.07 3.08
C PRO A 247 25.12 -20.68 3.77
N PRO A 248 26.28 -21.19 3.31
CA PRO A 248 27.60 -20.89 3.87
C PRO A 248 28.10 -19.45 3.70
N PHE A 249 27.40 -18.57 2.97
CA PHE A 249 27.75 -17.15 2.86
C PHE A 249 26.60 -16.23 3.25
N ARG A 250 26.97 -14.99 3.62
CA ARG A 250 26.02 -13.96 4.08
C ARG A 250 25.22 -13.40 2.90
N VAL A 251 23.93 -13.72 2.85
CA VAL A 251 22.98 -13.19 1.85
C VAL A 251 22.32 -11.92 2.38
N GLU A 252 23.08 -10.82 2.46
CA GLU A 252 22.61 -9.54 3.00
C GLU A 252 23.16 -8.35 2.19
N PHE A 253 22.47 -7.21 2.25
CA PHE A 253 22.86 -5.98 1.58
C PHE A 253 22.50 -4.73 2.41
N GLU A 254 23.20 -3.63 2.14
CA GLU A 254 22.95 -2.34 2.77
C GLU A 254 21.71 -1.67 2.18
N THR A 255 20.84 -1.16 3.05
CA THR A 255 19.69 -0.39 2.60
C THR A 255 20.10 1.07 2.46
N PRO A 256 19.87 1.68 1.29
CA PRO A 256 20.21 3.08 1.09
C PRO A 256 19.38 3.94 2.04
N GLU A 257 19.94 5.07 2.45
CA GLU A 257 19.19 6.05 3.21
C GLU A 257 18.07 6.65 2.35
N ALA A 258 16.95 6.97 3.00
CA ALA A 258 15.91 7.78 2.39
C ALA A 258 16.41 9.22 2.37
N THR A 259 16.58 9.80 1.18
CA THR A 259 16.65 11.24 1.02
C THR A 259 15.28 11.78 1.44
N PRO A 260 15.20 12.65 2.47
CA PRO A 260 13.95 13.32 2.80
C PRO A 260 13.51 14.08 1.56
N GLY A 261 12.41 13.67 0.94
CA GLY A 261 11.81 14.47 -0.11
C GLY A 261 11.38 15.80 0.50
N GLU A 262 11.63 16.91 -0.19
CA GLU A 262 10.92 18.15 0.10
C GLU A 262 9.43 17.85 -0.10
N MET A 263 8.68 17.75 1.00
CA MET A 263 7.23 17.83 0.89
C MET A 263 6.93 19.28 0.52
N ALA A 264 6.67 19.53 -0.76
CA ALA A 264 5.97 20.74 -1.17
C ALA A 264 4.56 20.67 -0.57
N ASP A 265 4.44 21.10 0.67
CA ASP A 265 3.18 21.22 1.35
C ASP A 265 2.46 22.45 0.82
N LEU A 266 1.17 22.30 0.53
CA LEU A 266 0.35 23.42 0.07
C LEU A 266 0.40 24.55 1.09
N VAL A 267 0.66 25.77 0.67
CA VAL A 267 0.56 26.93 1.54
C VAL A 267 -0.89 27.43 1.61
N TRP A 268 -1.18 28.22 2.62
CA TRP A 268 -2.54 28.71 2.88
C TRP A 268 -3.13 29.47 1.68
N GLU A 269 -2.29 30.28 1.04
CA GLU A 269 -2.62 31.11 -0.11
C GLU A 269 -3.04 30.26 -1.31
N GLU A 270 -2.49 29.05 -1.47
CA GLU A 270 -2.84 28.12 -2.55
C GLU A 270 -4.25 27.55 -2.35
N VAL A 271 -4.60 27.20 -1.12
CA VAL A 271 -5.95 26.73 -0.79
C VAL A 271 -6.96 27.86 -0.90
N GLN A 272 -6.59 29.07 -0.47
CA GLN A 272 -7.43 30.25 -0.61
C GLN A 272 -7.71 30.56 -2.08
N ARG A 273 -6.69 30.50 -2.96
CA ARG A 273 -6.87 30.65 -4.41
C ARG A 273 -7.89 29.66 -4.96
N ALA A 274 -7.77 28.38 -4.60
CA ALA A 274 -8.72 27.35 -5.03
C ALA A 274 -10.16 27.64 -4.56
N ILE A 275 -10.33 28.11 -3.32
CA ILE A 275 -11.63 28.47 -2.76
C ILE A 275 -12.22 29.70 -3.47
N LEU A 276 -11.43 30.75 -3.69
CA LEU A 276 -11.88 31.94 -4.41
C LEU A 276 -12.30 31.62 -5.85
N HIS A 277 -11.56 30.73 -6.53
CA HIS A 277 -12.00 30.21 -7.83
C HIS A 277 -13.35 29.49 -7.73
N CYS A 278 -13.56 28.63 -6.73
CA CYS A 278 -14.87 27.99 -6.50
C CYS A 278 -16.01 28.98 -6.23
N LEU A 279 -15.71 30.14 -5.63
CA LEU A 279 -16.65 31.23 -5.38
C LEU A 279 -16.95 32.08 -6.64
N GLY A 280 -16.29 31.75 -7.75
CA GLY A 280 -16.49 32.39 -9.05
C GLY A 280 -15.60 33.60 -9.29
N TYR A 281 -14.53 33.81 -8.52
CA TYR A 281 -13.56 34.84 -8.81
C TYR A 281 -12.67 34.46 -10.00
N VAL A 282 -12.45 35.41 -10.91
CA VAL A 282 -11.71 35.17 -12.16
C VAL A 282 -10.21 35.19 -11.90
N TRP A 283 -9.54 34.09 -12.24
CA TRP A 283 -8.08 33.94 -12.20
C TRP A 283 -7.53 34.06 -13.62
N ASP A 284 -6.53 34.91 -13.84
CA ASP A 284 -5.93 35.15 -15.17
C ASP A 284 -4.62 34.39 -15.42
N GLY A 285 -4.19 33.56 -14.47
CA GLY A 285 -2.91 32.85 -14.51
C GLY A 285 -1.82 33.48 -13.64
N VAL A 286 -1.96 34.76 -13.29
CA VAL A 286 -1.01 35.51 -12.44
C VAL A 286 -1.66 35.96 -11.13
N GLY A 287 -2.91 36.40 -11.19
CA GLY A 287 -3.65 36.93 -10.05
C GLY A 287 -5.17 36.83 -10.24
N PHE A 288 -5.92 37.27 -9.23
CA PHE A 288 -7.35 37.48 -9.40
C PHE A 288 -7.60 38.81 -10.11
N VAL A 289 -8.42 38.78 -11.15
CA VAL A 289 -8.76 39.96 -11.93
C VAL A 289 -9.55 40.94 -11.06
N THR A 290 -9.16 42.22 -11.11
CA THR A 290 -9.82 43.31 -10.39
C THR A 290 -10.33 44.39 -11.34
N GLN A 291 -11.42 45.05 -10.98
CA GLN A 291 -12.00 46.18 -11.71
C GLN A 291 -12.30 47.35 -10.76
N TRP A 292 -12.17 48.58 -11.24
CA TRP A 292 -12.62 49.76 -10.51
C TRP A 292 -14.13 49.92 -10.63
N VAL A 293 -14.81 50.03 -9.48
CA VAL A 293 -16.27 50.23 -9.40
C VAL A 293 -16.55 51.45 -8.53
N MET A 294 -17.46 52.31 -8.98
CA MET A 294 -17.91 53.46 -8.22
C MET A 294 -19.01 53.04 -7.22
N HIS A 295 -18.77 53.18 -5.93
CA HIS A 295 -19.73 52.94 -4.85
C HIS A 295 -19.96 54.22 -4.05
N ASN A 296 -21.19 54.71 -4.00
CA ASN A 296 -21.56 55.91 -3.23
C ASN A 296 -20.66 57.13 -3.49
N GLY A 297 -20.16 57.29 -4.73
CA GLY A 297 -19.27 58.38 -5.12
C GLY A 297 -17.78 58.15 -4.89
N GLU A 298 -17.38 56.99 -4.37
CA GLU A 298 -15.98 56.59 -4.19
C GLU A 298 -15.59 55.45 -5.15
N TRP A 299 -14.45 55.58 -5.82
CA TRP A 299 -13.85 54.50 -6.59
C TRP A 299 -13.26 53.44 -5.66
N ARG A 300 -13.67 52.19 -5.84
CA ARG A 300 -13.15 51.03 -5.11
C ARG A 300 -12.67 49.97 -6.09
N LEU A 301 -11.54 49.35 -5.77
CA LEU A 301 -11.02 48.21 -6.52
C LEU A 301 -11.71 46.93 -6.01
N GLU A 302 -12.43 46.24 -6.88
CA GLU A 302 -13.16 45.01 -6.54
C GLU A 302 -12.73 43.83 -7.42
N PHE A 303 -12.77 42.62 -6.89
CA PHE A 303 -12.53 41.41 -7.66
C PHE A 303 -13.65 41.12 -8.66
N VAL A 304 -13.28 40.71 -9.87
CA VAL A 304 -14.19 40.32 -10.94
C VAL A 304 -14.72 38.91 -10.69
N ARG A 305 -16.03 38.73 -10.88
CA ARG A 305 -16.70 37.42 -10.83
C ARG A 305 -17.06 36.92 -12.23
N ILE A 306 -17.06 35.61 -12.40
CA ILE A 306 -17.53 34.91 -13.60
C ILE A 306 -18.97 35.38 -13.91
N GLY A 307 -19.24 35.65 -15.18
CA GLY A 307 -20.52 36.20 -15.64
C GLY A 307 -20.65 37.72 -15.49
N GLY A 308 -19.78 38.40 -14.71
CA GLY A 308 -19.84 39.85 -14.53
C GLY A 308 -21.17 40.30 -13.93
N LYS A 309 -22.07 40.82 -14.78
CA LYS A 309 -23.46 41.18 -14.42
C LYS A 309 -24.45 40.02 -14.56
N ASP A 310 -24.07 38.93 -15.23
CA ASP A 310 -24.90 37.74 -15.40
C ASP A 310 -24.87 36.90 -14.12
N ALA A 311 -25.88 37.14 -13.28
CA ALA A 311 -26.06 36.43 -12.02
C ALA A 311 -26.31 34.93 -12.21
N ALA A 312 -26.83 34.48 -13.36
CA ALA A 312 -27.14 33.08 -13.61
C ALA A 312 -25.86 32.27 -13.87
N LEU A 313 -24.93 32.80 -14.67
CA LEU A 313 -23.62 32.19 -14.90
C LEU A 313 -22.80 32.08 -13.61
N TRP A 314 -22.78 33.15 -12.82
CA TRP A 314 -22.14 33.11 -11.50
C TRP A 314 -22.77 32.05 -10.60
N ALA A 315 -24.10 32.04 -10.50
CA ALA A 315 -24.82 31.08 -9.67
C ALA A 315 -24.56 29.64 -10.11
N GLN A 316 -24.50 29.36 -11.41
CA GLN A 316 -24.21 28.03 -11.96
C GLN A 316 -22.78 27.57 -11.65
N HIS A 317 -21.78 28.45 -11.79
CA HIS A 317 -20.39 28.12 -11.47
C HIS A 317 -20.24 27.78 -9.99
N VAL A 318 -20.71 28.68 -9.14
CA VAL A 318 -20.68 28.52 -7.69
C VAL A 318 -21.40 27.26 -7.25
N ALA A 319 -22.54 27.00 -7.89
CA ALA A 319 -23.30 25.78 -7.72
C ALA A 319 -22.44 24.53 -7.97
N GLY A 320 -21.78 24.44 -9.12
CA GLY A 320 -20.93 23.30 -9.46
C GLY A 320 -19.78 23.04 -8.49
N HIS A 321 -19.31 24.06 -7.77
CA HIS A 321 -18.09 23.99 -6.97
C HIS A 321 -18.31 24.02 -5.44
N ALA A 322 -19.53 24.22 -4.96
CA ALA A 322 -19.80 24.40 -3.53
C ALA A 322 -19.36 23.19 -2.67
N ALA A 323 -19.50 21.96 -3.18
CA ALA A 323 -19.00 20.76 -2.50
C ALA A 323 -17.46 20.68 -2.45
N VAL A 324 -16.75 21.30 -3.41
CA VAL A 324 -15.27 21.33 -3.45
C VAL A 324 -14.77 22.18 -2.29
N ILE A 325 -15.40 23.33 -2.03
CA ILE A 325 -15.05 24.20 -0.90
C ILE A 325 -15.10 23.42 0.42
N ARG A 326 -16.19 22.68 0.66
CA ARG A 326 -16.32 21.84 1.86
C ARG A 326 -15.22 20.78 1.92
N LEU A 327 -14.95 20.09 0.81
CA LEU A 327 -13.88 19.08 0.73
C LEU A 327 -12.51 19.66 1.10
N LEU A 328 -12.12 20.78 0.48
CA LEU A 328 -10.83 21.44 0.72
C LEU A 328 -10.69 21.88 2.18
N LEU A 329 -11.71 22.57 2.72
CA LEU A 329 -11.70 23.08 4.09
C LEU A 329 -11.65 21.97 5.14
N ILE A 330 -12.43 20.90 4.98
CA ILE A 330 -12.38 19.78 5.93
C ILE A 330 -11.02 19.10 5.90
N TYR A 331 -10.43 18.92 4.71
CA TYR A 331 -9.12 18.29 4.56
C TYR A 331 -8.05 19.11 5.27
N TRP A 332 -8.00 20.41 4.98
CA TRP A 332 -7.05 21.35 5.55
C TRP A 332 -7.18 21.49 7.06
N LEU A 333 -8.40 21.76 7.55
CA LEU A 333 -8.64 22.14 8.94
C LEU A 333 -8.60 20.94 9.91
N THR A 334 -8.81 19.72 9.42
CA THR A 334 -8.95 18.54 10.30
C THR A 334 -7.94 17.43 10.04
N GLY A 335 -7.14 17.54 8.97
CA GLY A 335 -6.19 16.52 8.53
C GLY A 335 -6.80 15.13 8.28
N THR A 336 -8.11 15.09 8.07
CA THR A 336 -8.88 13.86 7.88
C THR A 336 -8.55 13.27 6.50
N ARG A 337 -8.45 11.93 6.40
CA ARG A 337 -8.07 11.28 5.13
C ARG A 337 -9.19 11.47 4.10
N LEU A 338 -8.81 11.67 2.84
CA LEU A 338 -9.76 11.86 1.73
C LEU A 338 -10.93 10.87 1.74
N HIS A 339 -10.65 9.56 1.76
CA HIS A 339 -11.69 8.52 1.74
C HIS A 339 -12.64 8.58 2.94
N THR A 340 -12.19 9.14 4.06
CA THR A 340 -12.99 9.36 5.26
C THR A 340 -13.88 10.59 5.10
N ILE A 341 -13.33 11.69 4.57
CA ILE A 341 -14.08 12.94 4.31
C ILE A 341 -15.26 12.66 3.37
N LEU A 342 -15.03 11.92 2.28
CA LEU A 342 -16.06 11.58 1.29
C LEU A 342 -17.25 10.80 1.88
N LYS A 343 -17.06 10.17 3.05
CA LYS A 343 -18.12 9.43 3.73
C LYS A 343 -18.64 10.17 4.97
N LEU A 344 -17.95 11.20 5.45
CA LEU A 344 -18.24 11.86 6.72
C LEU A 344 -19.67 12.40 6.73
N GLY A 345 -20.40 12.17 7.82
CA GLY A 345 -21.78 12.64 7.98
C GLY A 345 -21.97 13.59 9.16
N TRP A 346 -23.17 14.16 9.26
CA TRP A 346 -23.59 14.94 10.43
C TRP A 346 -24.11 14.05 11.57
N ARG A 347 -24.61 12.86 11.24
CA ARG A 347 -25.25 11.93 12.20
C ARG A 347 -24.36 10.72 12.52
N PRO A 348 -24.38 10.23 13.76
CA PRO A 348 -23.60 9.07 14.16
C PRO A 348 -24.02 7.80 13.41
N MET A 349 -23.05 7.03 12.94
CA MET A 349 -23.25 5.80 12.17
C MET A 349 -22.27 4.70 12.59
N THR A 350 -22.62 3.45 12.29
CA THR A 350 -21.80 2.29 12.64
C THR A 350 -20.57 2.12 11.74
N TRP A 351 -20.68 2.53 10.47
CA TRP A 351 -19.71 2.21 9.41
C TRP A 351 -18.89 3.41 8.90
N ARG A 352 -19.28 4.65 9.25
CA ARG A 352 -18.57 5.90 8.88
C ARG A 352 -18.45 6.85 10.06
N GLY A 353 -17.52 7.79 9.94
CA GLY A 353 -17.35 8.90 10.87
C GLY A 353 -18.47 9.95 10.79
N TRP A 354 -18.50 10.83 11.79
CA TRP A 354 -19.40 11.98 11.84
C TRP A 354 -18.77 13.18 12.55
N ILE A 355 -19.33 14.37 12.33
CA ILE A 355 -18.99 15.60 13.08
C ILE A 355 -20.02 15.79 14.18
N ASP A 356 -19.57 15.81 15.43
CA ASP A 356 -20.39 16.11 16.61
C ASP A 356 -20.21 17.61 16.92
N THR A 357 -21.09 18.43 16.34
CA THR A 357 -21.05 19.89 16.51
C THR A 357 -21.39 20.31 17.94
N ALA A 358 -22.20 19.54 18.66
CA ALA A 358 -22.57 19.81 20.05
C ALA A 358 -21.39 19.61 21.00
N ARG A 359 -20.58 18.57 20.80
CA ARG A 359 -19.36 18.31 21.57
C ARG A 359 -18.10 18.90 20.97
N GLN A 360 -18.23 19.59 19.83
CA GLN A 360 -17.12 20.16 19.05
C GLN A 360 -16.05 19.13 18.66
N TRP A 361 -16.46 17.90 18.40
CA TRP A 361 -15.58 16.76 18.12
C TRP A 361 -15.78 16.21 16.71
N ILE A 362 -14.70 15.70 16.12
CA ILE A 362 -14.77 14.91 14.88
C ILE A 362 -14.49 13.44 15.16
N HIS A 363 -15.45 12.60 14.80
CA HIS A 363 -15.33 11.15 14.84
C HIS A 363 -14.97 10.68 13.43
N ARG A 364 -13.71 10.28 13.20
CA ARG A 364 -13.23 9.93 11.85
C ARG A 364 -13.65 8.53 11.38
N ASN A 365 -14.10 7.69 12.29
CA ASN A 365 -14.44 6.30 12.00
C ASN A 365 -15.77 5.94 12.65
N GLY A 366 -16.48 4.98 12.04
CA GLY A 366 -17.71 4.47 12.61
C GLY A 366 -17.47 3.63 13.86
N ARG A 367 -18.53 3.36 14.62
CA ARG A 367 -18.48 2.56 15.86
C ARG A 367 -17.98 1.12 15.68
N LYS A 368 -17.88 0.61 14.45
CA LYS A 368 -17.32 -0.74 14.16
C LYS A 368 -16.11 -0.76 13.22
N SER A 369 -15.54 0.38 12.82
CA SER A 369 -14.41 0.41 11.88
C SER A 369 -13.10 -0.17 12.49
N PRO A 370 -12.11 -0.63 11.72
CA PRO A 370 -10.84 -1.11 12.27
C PRO A 370 -10.02 -0.02 13.00
N ASN A 371 -9.25 -0.40 14.03
CA ASN A 371 -8.33 0.52 14.71
C ASN A 371 -6.96 0.51 14.04
N TYR A 372 -6.66 1.52 13.23
CA TYR A 372 -5.40 1.57 12.49
C TYR A 372 -4.26 2.07 13.38
N PHE A 373 -3.12 1.36 13.36
CA PHE A 373 -1.94 1.68 14.17
C PHE A 373 -1.45 3.13 14.06
N LYS A 374 -1.53 3.77 12.88
CA LYS A 374 -1.04 5.15 12.63
C LYS A 374 -2.10 6.26 12.76
N LYS A 375 -3.39 5.88 12.79
CA LYS A 375 -4.54 6.79 12.94
C LYS A 375 -5.61 6.05 13.74
N PRO A 376 -5.53 6.10 15.09
CA PRO A 376 -6.46 5.39 15.94
C PRO A 376 -7.89 5.90 15.72
N ARG A 377 -8.87 5.10 16.15
CA ARG A 377 -10.30 5.42 16.04
C ARG A 377 -10.76 6.54 16.95
N GLU A 378 -9.84 7.07 17.75
CA GLU A 378 -10.08 8.16 18.66
C GLU A 378 -10.62 9.38 17.90
N ASN A 379 -11.57 10.02 18.56
CA ASN A 379 -12.11 11.31 18.19
C ASN A 379 -11.08 12.39 18.48
N SER A 380 -11.19 13.50 17.75
CA SER A 380 -10.39 14.69 18.02
C SER A 380 -11.28 15.86 18.37
N PRO A 381 -10.84 16.74 19.28
CA PRO A 381 -11.43 18.06 19.40
C PRO A 381 -11.21 18.84 18.10
N MET A 382 -12.07 19.81 17.85
CA MET A 382 -11.94 20.79 16.78
C MET A 382 -11.52 22.14 17.38
N LEU A 383 -10.81 22.96 16.61
CA LEU A 383 -10.62 24.35 17.00
C LEU A 383 -11.97 25.09 17.04
N PRO A 384 -12.13 26.12 17.89
CA PRO A 384 -13.38 26.86 18.01
C PRO A 384 -13.92 27.39 16.67
N CYS A 385 -13.06 27.99 15.84
CA CYS A 385 -13.44 28.49 14.51
C CYS A 385 -13.93 27.39 13.57
N VAL A 386 -13.33 26.20 13.64
CA VAL A 386 -13.73 25.01 12.86
C VAL A 386 -15.08 24.48 13.35
N ALA A 387 -15.26 24.42 14.68
CA ALA A 387 -16.52 24.00 15.29
C ALA A 387 -17.68 24.94 14.91
N GLU A 388 -17.45 26.25 14.93
CA GLU A 388 -18.43 27.25 14.53
C GLU A 388 -18.80 27.13 13.03
N LEU A 389 -17.82 26.97 12.15
CA LEU A 389 -18.05 26.73 10.73
C LEU A 389 -18.94 25.50 10.50
N PHE A 390 -18.59 24.38 11.12
CA PHE A 390 -19.33 23.13 10.96
C PHE A 390 -20.70 23.17 11.62
N ALA A 391 -20.88 23.89 12.73
CA ALA A 391 -22.19 24.11 13.33
C ALA A 391 -23.11 24.88 12.39
N ARG A 392 -22.61 25.94 11.73
CA ARG A 392 -23.37 26.69 10.72
C ARG A 392 -23.79 25.80 9.54
N TRP A 393 -22.85 25.04 8.97
CA TRP A 393 -23.16 24.11 7.87
C TRP A 393 -24.14 23.02 8.27
N SER A 394 -23.98 22.42 9.45
CA SER A 394 -24.88 21.39 9.97
C SER A 394 -26.30 21.92 10.09
N LEU A 395 -26.47 23.14 10.62
CA LEU A 395 -27.77 23.76 10.82
C LEU A 395 -28.43 24.17 9.49
N GLU A 396 -27.65 24.61 8.50
CA GLU A 396 -28.13 24.83 7.14
C GLU A 396 -28.61 23.53 6.49
N ASP A 397 -27.78 22.48 6.54
CA ASP A 397 -28.08 21.17 5.97
C ASP A 397 -29.29 20.51 6.65
N GLU A 398 -29.42 20.63 7.97
CA GLU A 398 -30.57 20.12 8.73
C GLU A 398 -31.87 20.86 8.37
N ARG A 399 -31.81 22.18 8.20
CA ARG A 399 -32.96 22.96 7.72
C ARG A 399 -33.36 22.52 6.31
N GLU A 400 -32.40 22.30 5.43
CA GLU A 400 -32.68 21.80 4.08
C GLU A 400 -33.27 20.39 4.08
N ALA A 401 -32.75 19.50 4.92
CA ALA A 401 -33.25 18.14 5.08
C ALA A 401 -34.69 18.12 5.65
N ALA A 402 -34.97 18.96 6.67
CA ALA A 402 -36.28 19.05 7.31
C ALA A 402 -37.36 19.63 6.39
N SER A 403 -36.99 20.49 5.45
CA SER A 403 -37.91 21.06 4.45
C SER A 403 -38.37 20.07 3.35
N GLU A 404 -38.30 18.75 3.61
CA GLU A 404 -38.63 17.61 2.73
C GLU A 404 -37.83 17.46 1.43
N ARG A 405 -36.74 18.21 1.32
CA ARG A 405 -36.03 18.33 0.05
C ARG A 405 -34.89 17.31 -0.15
N TRP A 406 -34.58 16.50 0.85
CA TRP A 406 -33.58 15.43 0.75
C TRP A 406 -34.27 14.06 0.74
N PRO A 407 -33.98 13.18 -0.24
CA PRO A 407 -34.57 11.85 -0.27
C PRO A 407 -34.16 11.06 0.98
N LEU A 408 -35.11 10.31 1.55
CA LEU A 408 -34.81 9.32 2.58
C LEU A 408 -33.90 8.24 1.98
N ARG A 409 -32.70 8.06 2.51
CA ARG A 409 -31.73 7.08 2.02
C ARG A 409 -31.46 6.00 3.06
N MET A 410 -31.35 4.76 2.58
CA MET A 410 -30.99 3.58 3.39
C MET A 410 -29.56 3.65 3.96
N ASP A 411 -28.66 4.41 3.32
CA ASP A 411 -27.33 4.72 3.85
C ASP A 411 -27.34 5.82 4.93
N GLY A 412 -28.52 6.35 5.24
CA GLY A 412 -28.74 7.35 6.29
C GLY A 412 -28.54 8.81 5.88
N GLY A 413 -28.18 9.10 4.62
CA GLY A 413 -28.11 10.48 4.09
C GLY A 413 -27.21 11.44 4.90
N ALA A 414 -27.37 12.75 4.74
CA ALA A 414 -26.66 13.75 5.56
C ALA A 414 -25.13 13.66 5.58
N TYR A 415 -24.54 13.52 4.41
CA TYR A 415 -23.09 13.66 4.22
C TYR A 415 -22.67 15.13 4.40
N VAL A 416 -21.49 15.36 4.95
CA VAL A 416 -20.93 16.71 5.14
C VAL A 416 -20.53 17.31 3.78
N VAL A 417 -19.84 16.52 2.95
CA VAL A 417 -19.60 16.83 1.54
C VAL A 417 -20.68 16.12 0.73
N HIS A 418 -21.64 16.88 0.21
CA HIS A 418 -22.83 16.32 -0.43
C HIS A 418 -23.18 17.00 -1.74
N ASN A 419 -24.03 16.34 -2.53
CA ASN A 419 -24.51 16.74 -3.84
C ASN A 419 -25.72 17.71 -3.82
N GLY A 420 -25.91 18.46 -2.74
CA GLY A 420 -27.11 19.30 -2.49
C GLY A 420 -28.40 18.55 -2.13
N ARG A 421 -28.39 17.22 -2.10
CA ARG A 421 -29.53 16.37 -1.67
C ARG A 421 -29.17 15.47 -0.50
N GLY A 422 -28.10 15.80 0.22
CA GLY A 422 -27.59 14.99 1.33
C GLY A 422 -27.00 13.64 0.93
N GLY A 423 -26.78 13.37 -0.35
CA GLY A 423 -26.10 12.18 -0.86
C GLY A 423 -24.62 12.43 -1.17
N PRO A 424 -23.85 11.39 -1.54
CA PRO A 424 -22.44 11.54 -1.90
C PRO A 424 -22.26 12.47 -3.11
N ALA A 425 -21.20 13.27 -3.10
CA ALA A 425 -20.79 14.09 -4.24
C ALA A 425 -19.88 13.28 -5.18
N ASP A 426 -20.47 12.66 -6.19
CA ASP A 426 -19.73 11.88 -7.19
C ASP A 426 -18.84 12.79 -8.06
N GLY A 427 -17.67 12.30 -8.48
CA GLY A 427 -16.71 13.08 -9.28
C GLY A 427 -15.99 14.21 -8.54
N ILE A 428 -16.30 14.44 -7.26
CA ILE A 428 -15.78 15.60 -6.50
C ILE A 428 -14.26 15.64 -6.38
N VAL A 429 -13.61 14.46 -6.37
CA VAL A 429 -12.15 14.34 -6.28
C VAL A 429 -11.48 14.86 -7.54
N ASP A 430 -12.00 14.51 -8.71
CA ASP A 430 -11.44 14.95 -9.99
C ASP A 430 -11.78 16.43 -10.24
N LEU A 431 -12.97 16.88 -9.84
CA LEU A 431 -13.31 18.30 -9.86
C LEU A 431 -12.38 19.12 -8.97
N ALA A 432 -12.10 18.67 -7.75
CA ALA A 432 -11.18 19.36 -6.84
C ALA A 432 -9.74 19.43 -7.37
N ARG A 433 -9.28 18.38 -8.06
CA ARG A 433 -7.98 18.40 -8.77
C ARG A 433 -7.99 19.41 -9.91
N SER A 434 -9.07 19.44 -10.70
CA SER A 434 -9.22 20.41 -11.78
C SER A 434 -9.19 21.84 -11.26
N VAL A 435 -9.87 22.13 -10.14
CA VAL A 435 -9.87 23.45 -9.50
C VAL A 435 -8.46 23.89 -9.09
N LEU A 436 -7.69 23.01 -8.44
CA LEU A 436 -6.31 23.31 -8.05
C LEU A 436 -5.44 23.63 -9.28
N ALA A 437 -5.55 22.81 -10.32
CA ALA A 437 -4.83 23.05 -11.58
C ALA A 437 -5.24 24.37 -12.24
N SER A 438 -6.53 24.73 -12.23
CA SER A 438 -7.04 25.99 -12.81
C SER A 438 -6.48 27.25 -12.14
N VAL A 439 -6.02 27.16 -10.89
CA VAL A 439 -5.38 28.27 -10.16
C VAL A 439 -3.86 28.17 -10.10
N GLY A 440 -3.26 27.30 -10.93
CA GLY A 440 -1.82 27.13 -11.02
C GLY A 440 -1.21 26.42 -9.80
N VAL A 441 -1.98 25.57 -9.12
CA VAL A 441 -1.51 24.79 -7.97
C VAL A 441 -1.30 23.34 -8.40
N ASP A 442 -0.04 22.95 -8.58
CA ASP A 442 0.35 21.58 -8.92
C ASP A 442 0.60 20.75 -7.66
N ALA A 443 -0.49 20.27 -7.05
CA ALA A 443 -0.43 19.47 -5.84
C ALA A 443 -1.47 18.36 -5.83
N ARG A 444 -1.19 17.28 -5.09
CA ARG A 444 -2.17 16.23 -4.82
C ARG A 444 -3.07 16.69 -3.68
N LEU A 445 -4.33 16.26 -3.70
CA LEU A 445 -5.24 16.48 -2.56
C LEU A 445 -4.70 15.93 -1.22
N HIS A 446 -3.74 14.99 -1.24
CA HIS A 446 -3.10 14.53 -0.02
C HIS A 446 -2.24 15.61 0.65
N ASP A 447 -1.68 16.52 -0.13
CA ASP A 447 -0.74 17.55 0.29
C ASP A 447 -1.48 18.69 1.04
N LEU A 448 -2.82 18.76 0.93
CA LEU A 448 -3.69 19.62 1.77
C LEU A 448 -3.54 19.33 3.26
N LYS A 449 -3.26 18.07 3.64
CA LYS A 449 -3.00 17.74 5.03
C LYS A 449 -1.70 18.36 5.50
N GLY A 450 -0.64 18.28 4.68
CA GLY A 450 0.65 18.84 5.01
C GLY A 450 0.56 20.35 5.19
N GLY A 451 -0.12 21.02 4.26
CA GLY A 451 -0.42 22.43 4.39
C GLY A 451 -1.19 22.80 5.65
N GLY A 452 -2.20 22.01 6.02
CA GLY A 452 -2.90 22.17 7.29
C GLY A 452 -1.99 22.01 8.52
N VAL A 453 -1.04 21.06 8.50
CA VAL A 453 -0.04 20.89 9.57
C VAL A 453 0.86 22.11 9.65
N THR A 454 1.35 22.61 8.52
CA THR A 454 2.23 23.78 8.42
C THR A 454 1.53 25.05 8.90
N ALA A 455 0.25 25.25 8.55
CA ALA A 455 -0.54 26.38 9.04
C ALA A 455 -0.71 26.36 10.56
N TYR A 456 -1.04 25.20 11.15
CA TYR A 456 -1.09 25.07 12.60
C TYR A 456 0.28 25.27 13.25
N TRP A 457 1.35 24.80 12.61
CA TRP A 457 2.70 24.99 13.10
C TRP A 457 3.07 26.48 13.21
N HIS A 458 2.80 27.25 12.15
CA HIS A 458 3.03 28.70 12.12
C HIS A 458 2.11 29.47 13.08
N ALA A 459 0.91 28.97 13.35
CA ALA A 459 0.03 29.45 14.41
C ALA A 459 0.52 29.11 15.85
N GLY A 460 1.72 28.53 15.98
CA GLY A 460 2.37 28.26 17.26
C GLY A 460 2.02 26.91 17.89
N PHE A 461 1.24 26.05 17.23
CA PHE A 461 0.90 24.72 17.77
C PHE A 461 2.09 23.76 17.67
N GLY A 462 2.33 22.99 18.73
CA GLY A 462 3.32 21.90 18.71
C GLY A 462 2.83 20.69 17.90
N LEU A 463 3.76 19.88 17.36
CA LEU A 463 3.41 18.68 16.58
C LEU A 463 2.49 17.69 17.34
N GLY A 464 2.63 17.58 18.67
CA GLY A 464 1.74 16.77 19.50
C GLY A 464 0.31 17.33 19.58
N GLN A 465 0.15 18.66 19.70
CA GLN A 465 -1.16 19.30 19.65
C GLN A 465 -1.80 19.15 18.28
N ILE A 466 -1.02 19.32 17.21
CA ILE A 466 -1.48 19.10 15.84
C ILE A 466 -1.93 17.65 15.65
N ALA A 467 -1.16 16.68 16.18
CA ALA A 467 -1.52 15.27 16.13
C ALA A 467 -2.88 14.99 16.81
N LEU A 468 -3.13 15.63 17.97
CA LEU A 468 -4.41 15.57 18.67
C LEU A 468 -5.56 16.11 17.80
N TYR A 469 -5.43 17.33 17.24
CA TYR A 469 -6.47 17.91 16.37
C TYR A 469 -6.68 17.10 15.09
N PHE A 470 -5.61 16.53 14.51
CA PHE A 470 -5.64 15.83 13.22
C PHE A 470 -5.95 14.31 13.35
N GLY A 471 -6.10 13.80 14.57
CA GLY A 471 -6.39 12.39 14.85
C GLY A 471 -5.29 11.46 14.38
N ASN A 472 -4.04 11.89 14.58
CA ASN A 472 -2.84 11.13 14.29
C ASN A 472 -2.18 10.71 15.59
N ARG A 473 -1.41 9.62 15.57
CA ARG A 473 -0.44 9.41 16.66
C ARG A 473 0.68 10.43 16.55
N GLU A 474 1.12 10.91 17.70
CA GLU A 474 2.18 11.90 17.82
C GLU A 474 3.47 11.46 17.11
N ASP A 475 3.89 10.21 17.32
CA ASP A 475 5.08 9.61 16.68
C ASP A 475 5.04 9.67 15.14
N SER A 476 3.84 9.59 14.57
CA SER A 476 3.60 9.53 13.14
C SER A 476 3.60 10.92 12.51
N ILE A 477 3.11 11.95 13.22
CA ILE A 477 3.22 13.36 12.80
C ILE A 477 4.66 13.83 13.00
N ASP A 478 5.27 13.54 14.15
CA ASP A 478 6.65 13.91 14.45
C ASP A 478 7.62 13.41 13.39
N ARG A 479 7.51 12.13 13.00
CA ARG A 479 8.37 11.55 11.96
C ARG A 479 8.15 12.18 10.58
N ALA A 480 6.91 12.48 10.23
CA ALA A 480 6.57 12.99 8.90
C ALA A 480 6.94 14.48 8.74
N TYR A 481 6.84 15.27 9.80
CA TYR A 481 7.03 16.72 9.79
C TYR A 481 8.20 17.17 10.67
N ARG A 482 9.19 16.28 10.88
CA ARG A 482 10.38 16.57 11.68
C ARG A 482 11.19 17.73 11.11
N SER A 483 11.17 17.90 9.78
CA SER A 483 11.83 19.02 9.10
C SER A 483 11.39 20.37 9.64
N LEU A 484 10.11 20.55 10.01
CA LEU A 484 9.60 21.80 10.59
C LEU A 484 10.26 22.14 11.94
N LYS A 485 10.63 21.13 12.74
CA LYS A 485 11.39 21.35 13.97
C LYS A 485 12.81 21.80 13.67
N ASN A 486 13.46 21.13 12.72
CA ASN A 486 14.86 21.36 12.38
C ASN A 486 15.08 22.70 11.65
N SER A 487 14.06 23.22 10.93
CA SER A 487 14.15 24.49 10.18
C SER A 487 14.03 25.75 11.04
N GLU A 488 13.50 25.64 12.27
CA GLU A 488 13.19 26.79 13.13
C GLU A 488 13.99 26.83 14.44
N GLU A 489 15.00 25.98 14.65
CA GLU A 489 15.82 25.98 15.88
C GLU A 489 16.52 27.32 16.20
N ALA A 490 16.47 28.31 15.29
CA ALA A 490 16.98 29.68 15.49
C ALA A 490 15.91 30.78 15.72
N VAL A 491 14.60 30.50 15.62
CA VAL A 491 13.54 31.52 15.71
C VAL A 491 12.63 31.28 16.91
N LYS A 492 12.41 32.32 17.73
CA LYS A 492 11.53 32.26 18.91
C LYS A 492 10.08 32.04 18.45
N ARG A 493 9.60 30.81 18.57
CA ARG A 493 8.24 30.41 18.15
C ARG A 493 7.16 31.22 18.87
N PRO A 494 6.07 31.62 18.17
CA PRO A 494 4.91 32.21 18.81
C PRO A 494 4.25 31.18 19.74
N ARG A 495 3.57 31.66 20.79
CA ARG A 495 2.71 30.78 21.60
C ARG A 495 1.53 30.32 20.74
N ALA A 496 1.08 29.08 20.97
CA ALA A 496 -0.09 28.55 20.29
C ALA A 496 -1.29 29.47 20.49
N ASP A 497 -1.82 30.00 19.39
CA ASP A 497 -2.93 30.95 19.40
C ASP A 497 -4.00 30.50 18.40
N PRO A 498 -5.11 29.91 18.86
CA PRO A 498 -6.23 29.52 18.01
C PRO A 498 -6.83 30.69 17.20
N GLU A 499 -6.69 31.93 17.67
CA GLU A 499 -7.22 33.12 16.99
C GLU A 499 -6.42 33.48 15.73
N THR A 500 -5.16 33.03 15.61
CA THR A 500 -4.38 33.23 14.38
C THR A 500 -4.90 32.40 13.21
N ILE A 501 -5.56 31.27 13.48
CA ILE A 501 -6.23 30.45 12.46
C ILE A 501 -7.64 31.00 12.27
N THR A 502 -7.76 32.08 11.50
CA THR A 502 -9.06 32.69 11.16
C THR A 502 -9.63 32.13 9.86
N LEU A 503 -10.96 31.96 9.83
CA LEU A 503 -11.70 31.67 8.60
C LEU A 503 -12.19 32.96 7.90
N ASP A 504 -11.99 34.12 8.52
CA ASP A 504 -12.48 35.41 8.00
C ASP A 504 -11.80 35.81 6.69
N GLN A 505 -10.60 35.29 6.44
CA GLN A 505 -9.87 35.44 5.17
C GLN A 505 -10.12 34.26 4.21
N LEU A 506 -10.77 33.17 4.65
CA LEU A 506 -10.98 31.95 3.85
C LEU A 506 -12.14 32.03 2.86
N VAL A 507 -13.17 32.80 3.20
CA VAL A 507 -14.48 32.64 2.58
C VAL A 507 -15.03 33.98 2.20
N ASP A 508 -14.88 34.28 0.91
CA ASP A 508 -15.38 35.47 0.21
C ASP A 508 -14.98 36.78 0.93
N PRO A 509 -14.29 37.73 0.29
CA PRO A 509 -14.12 39.08 0.85
C PRO A 509 -15.44 39.74 1.34
N ARG A 510 -16.61 39.26 0.86
CA ARG A 510 -17.95 39.65 1.29
C ARG A 510 -18.58 38.75 2.38
N LYS A 511 -17.82 37.79 2.93
CA LYS A 511 -18.18 36.82 3.99
C LYS A 511 -19.41 35.95 3.67
N GLN A 512 -19.69 35.68 2.40
CA GLN A 512 -20.82 34.86 1.97
C GLN A 512 -20.34 33.50 1.45
N LEU A 513 -20.70 32.42 2.16
CA LEU A 513 -20.60 31.08 1.60
C LEU A 513 -21.84 30.77 0.76
N PRO A 514 -21.68 30.29 -0.48
CA PRO A 514 -22.80 29.95 -1.31
C PRO A 514 -23.45 28.65 -0.85
N LYS A 515 -24.76 28.56 -1.03
CA LYS A 515 -25.52 27.33 -0.78
C LYS A 515 -25.13 26.25 -1.78
N ILE A 516 -25.07 25.00 -1.34
CA ILE A 516 -24.86 23.86 -2.23
C ILE A 516 -26.13 23.65 -3.07
N PRO A 517 -26.07 23.81 -4.39
CA PRO A 517 -27.21 23.59 -5.28
C PRO A 517 -27.57 22.11 -5.33
N ARG A 518 -28.78 21.80 -5.77
CA ARG A 518 -29.16 20.40 -6.00
C ARG A 518 -28.56 19.91 -7.30
N SER A 519 -27.80 18.83 -7.22
CA SER A 519 -27.60 17.96 -8.38
C SER A 519 -28.95 17.43 -8.88
N ASP A 520 -29.04 17.06 -10.16
CA ASP A 520 -30.18 16.31 -10.67
C ASP A 520 -30.32 14.96 -9.96
N PRO A 521 -31.54 14.39 -9.88
CA PRO A 521 -31.70 13.07 -9.29
C PRO A 521 -30.83 12.08 -10.08
N PRO A 522 -30.03 11.21 -9.42
CA PRO A 522 -29.34 10.17 -10.15
C PRO A 522 -30.39 9.34 -10.91
N PRO A 523 -30.11 8.95 -12.17
CA PRO A 523 -30.99 8.03 -12.88
C PRO A 523 -31.14 6.73 -12.05
N PRO A 524 -32.30 6.04 -12.15
CA PRO A 524 -32.48 4.76 -11.47
C PRO A 524 -31.32 3.81 -11.86
N PRO A 525 -30.83 2.98 -10.92
CA PRO A 525 -29.60 2.21 -11.12
C PRO A 525 -29.73 1.31 -12.35
N GLY A 526 -29.01 1.67 -13.42
CA GLY A 526 -28.79 0.82 -14.58
C GLY A 526 -27.75 -0.26 -14.28
N SER A 527 -27.81 -1.37 -15.03
CA SER A 527 -26.86 -2.48 -14.89
C SER A 527 -25.41 -2.01 -15.08
N VAL A 528 -24.62 -2.03 -14.01
CA VAL A 528 -23.21 -1.64 -14.03
C VAL A 528 -22.40 -2.65 -14.86
N ALA A 529 -21.86 -2.20 -16.00
CA ALA A 529 -20.95 -2.98 -16.81
C ALA A 529 -19.59 -3.13 -16.11
N LYS A 530 -19.29 -4.35 -15.65
CA LYS A 530 -18.04 -4.78 -15.00
C LYS A 530 -16.85 -4.88 -15.98
N GLY A 531 -16.60 -3.84 -16.79
CA GLY A 531 -15.66 -3.90 -17.91
C GLY A 531 -14.24 -3.42 -17.60
N ALA A 532 -14.08 -2.27 -16.95
CA ALA A 532 -12.79 -1.57 -16.89
C ALA A 532 -11.78 -2.18 -15.91
N ASP A 533 -12.24 -2.78 -14.81
CA ASP A 533 -11.38 -3.41 -13.79
C ASP A 533 -10.74 -4.74 -14.27
N ARG A 534 -11.21 -5.30 -15.39
CA ARG A 534 -10.79 -6.61 -15.90
C ARG A 534 -9.51 -6.54 -16.74
N LEU A 535 -9.28 -5.43 -17.46
CA LEU A 535 -8.12 -5.28 -18.36
C LEU A 535 -6.80 -5.08 -17.59
N VAL A 536 -6.76 -4.17 -16.63
CA VAL A 536 -5.56 -3.92 -15.80
C VAL A 536 -5.21 -5.14 -14.93
N ARG A 537 -6.21 -5.92 -14.53
CA ARG A 537 -6.03 -7.15 -13.76
C ARG A 537 -5.44 -8.27 -14.62
N GLY A 538 -5.83 -8.37 -15.89
CA GLY A 538 -5.32 -9.39 -16.82
C GLY A 538 -3.84 -9.21 -17.17
N GLU A 539 -3.38 -7.99 -17.39
CA GLU A 539 -1.95 -7.71 -17.67
C GLU A 539 -1.06 -7.98 -16.46
N LEU A 540 -1.52 -7.62 -15.26
CA LEU A 540 -0.82 -7.94 -14.02
C LEU A 540 -0.82 -9.45 -13.73
N GLU A 541 -1.94 -10.14 -13.98
CA GLU A 541 -2.03 -11.59 -13.82
C GLU A 541 -1.13 -12.32 -14.83
N ALA A 542 -1.02 -11.85 -16.07
CA ALA A 542 -0.10 -12.38 -17.07
C ALA A 542 1.38 -12.14 -16.70
N ALA A 543 1.71 -10.95 -16.18
CA ALA A 543 3.07 -10.65 -15.71
C ALA A 543 3.45 -11.48 -14.46
N ILE A 544 2.51 -11.68 -13.53
CA ILE A 544 2.67 -12.55 -12.36
C ILE A 544 2.80 -14.01 -12.81
N TRP A 545 1.98 -14.45 -13.76
CA TRP A 545 2.02 -15.81 -14.29
C TRP A 545 3.36 -16.11 -14.96
N LYS A 546 3.87 -15.19 -15.79
CA LYS A 546 5.20 -15.28 -16.42
C LYS A 546 6.33 -15.34 -15.38
N VAL A 547 6.24 -14.56 -14.30
CA VAL A 547 7.23 -14.63 -13.21
C VAL A 547 7.16 -15.95 -12.43
N LEU A 548 5.95 -16.50 -12.24
CA LEU A 548 5.77 -17.74 -11.50
C LEU A 548 6.06 -18.99 -12.33
N HIS A 549 5.84 -18.97 -13.64
CA HIS A 549 5.85 -20.18 -14.48
C HIS A 549 6.86 -20.17 -15.63
N GLY A 550 7.57 -19.05 -15.86
CA GLY A 550 8.53 -18.89 -16.98
C GLY A 550 7.87 -18.29 -18.22
#